data_AF-A0A8J4SYP7-F1
#
_entry.id   AF-A0A8J4SYP7-F1
#
_cell.length_a   1.000
_cell.length_b   1.000
_cell.length_c   1.000
_cell.angle_alpha   90.00
_cell.angle_beta   90.00
_cell.angle_gamma   90.00
#
_symmetry.space_group_name_H-M   'P 1'
#
loop_
_entity.id
_entity.type
_entity.pdbx_description
1 polymer ?
#
loop_
_entity_poly.entity_id
_entity_poly.type
_entity_poly.pdbx_seq_one_letter_code
_entity_poly.pdbx_strand_id
1 'polypeptide(L)'
;MLSQMIWRSLYRFPCRVIQHVFRMNHYSVGISDLLTEEELLMQSMVSKFANDEISPLVSKMDRQGFMERPLIDSLFKAGLMGIEVPVKFGGSELNFVSSVVAIEEIAKVDPSVSILVDIQNTLIVSLLKRFGTPDQQECWLPRLNTEIIGSFCLSEASAGSDAFAMQTVAKRDGTDFILSGSKMWISNSKEAGLFLIMANANPSAGYKGITTFIVPRDTPGLSIGENEKKLGLRASSTCQVNLDDVRVPKTAVLGELGLGYRYAIEMLNEGRTGIAAQMLGLAEGCFTHAVHYVRERKQFGSRVWDFQVNTSLISFHVYTHLFDSLTYL
;
A
#
# COMPACT_ATOMS: atom_id res chain seq x y z
N MET A 1 -32.31 9.96 9.48
CA MET A 1 -33.11 9.70 10.70
C MET A 1 -32.52 8.59 11.59
N LEU A 2 -31.87 7.55 11.03
CA LEU A 2 -31.09 6.57 11.82
C LEU A 2 -29.77 7.11 12.42
N SER A 3 -29.11 8.08 11.77
CA SER A 3 -27.85 8.66 12.26
C SER A 3 -28.00 9.52 13.52
N GLN A 4 -29.17 10.13 13.74
CA GLN A 4 -29.47 10.92 14.94
C GLN A 4 -29.90 10.05 16.13
N MET A 5 -30.34 8.80 15.87
CA MET A 5 -30.76 7.87 16.92
C MET A 5 -29.56 7.22 17.64
N ILE A 6 -28.46 6.96 16.92
CA ILE A 6 -27.20 6.46 17.48
C ILE A 6 -26.54 7.55 18.34
N TRP A 7 -26.58 8.81 17.89
CA TRP A 7 -26.00 9.95 18.61
C TRP A 7 -26.66 10.24 19.97
N ARG A 8 -27.96 9.96 20.12
CA ARG A 8 -28.69 10.23 21.39
C ARG A 8 -28.53 9.13 22.44
N SER A 9 -28.08 7.93 22.08
CA SER A 9 -27.93 6.80 23.02
C SER A 9 -26.61 6.81 23.79
N LEU A 10 -25.59 7.56 23.34
CA LEU A 10 -24.24 7.52 23.92
C LEU A 10 -24.00 8.55 25.04
N TYR A 11 -24.85 9.58 25.17
CA TYR A 11 -24.76 10.61 26.23
C TYR A 11 -25.30 10.17 27.60
N ARG A 12 -25.68 8.90 27.77
CA ARG A 12 -26.29 8.39 29.01
C ARG A 12 -25.39 7.49 29.87
N PHE A 13 -24.10 7.36 29.56
CA PHE A 13 -23.21 6.59 30.42
C PHE A 13 -22.75 7.43 31.63
N PRO A 14 -23.14 7.06 32.87
CA PRO A 14 -22.66 7.76 34.06
C PRO A 14 -21.16 7.53 34.24
N CYS A 15 -20.46 8.51 34.84
CA CYS A 15 -19.02 8.54 35.16
C CYS A 15 -18.37 7.27 35.74
N ARG A 16 -19.15 6.26 36.15
CA ARG A 16 -18.65 4.98 36.65
C ARG A 16 -18.13 4.03 35.56
N VAL A 17 -18.60 4.14 34.32
CA VAL A 17 -18.06 3.30 33.21
C VAL A 17 -16.65 3.74 32.82
N ILE A 18 -16.38 5.05 32.84
CA ILE A 18 -15.03 5.60 32.61
C ILE A 18 -14.04 5.08 33.66
N GLN A 19 -14.44 4.98 34.94
CA GLN A 19 -13.59 4.38 35.97
C GLN A 19 -13.44 2.85 35.86
N HIS A 20 -14.37 2.14 35.19
CA HIS A 20 -14.25 0.71 34.96
C HIS A 20 -13.31 0.38 33.79
N VAL A 21 -13.29 1.22 32.74
CA VAL A 21 -12.29 1.13 31.66
C VAL A 21 -10.88 1.32 32.21
N PHE A 22 -10.68 2.23 33.17
CA PHE A 22 -9.40 2.41 33.87
C PHE A 22 -9.10 1.35 34.97
N ARG A 23 -10.06 0.46 35.30
CA ARG A 23 -9.87 -0.65 36.26
C ARG A 23 -9.64 -2.01 35.59
N MET A 24 -9.70 -2.10 34.26
CA MET A 24 -9.27 -3.29 33.51
C MET A 24 -7.75 -3.32 33.43
N ASN A 25 -7.11 -3.64 34.55
CA ASN A 25 -5.67 -3.72 34.67
C ASN A 25 -5.11 -5.11 34.29
N HIS A 26 -5.82 -5.94 33.52
CA HIS A 26 -5.29 -7.29 33.22
C HIS A 26 -5.61 -7.98 31.88
N TYR A 27 -6.46 -7.49 30.97
CA TYR A 27 -6.60 -8.09 29.64
C TYR A 27 -7.10 -7.09 28.60
N SER A 28 -6.27 -6.11 28.23
CA SER A 28 -6.33 -5.59 26.86
C SER A 28 -5.31 -6.42 26.08
N VAL A 29 -5.77 -7.39 25.29
CA VAL A 29 -4.90 -8.03 24.30
C VAL A 29 -4.54 -6.92 23.32
N GLY A 30 -3.32 -6.42 23.41
CA GLY A 30 -2.76 -5.53 22.40
C GLY A 30 -2.42 -6.37 21.17
N ILE A 31 -2.38 -5.78 19.99
CA ILE A 31 -1.99 -6.56 18.80
C ILE A 31 -0.56 -7.10 18.89
N SER A 32 0.31 -6.43 19.64
CA SER A 32 1.60 -6.98 20.04
C SER A 32 1.53 -8.37 20.69
N ASP A 33 0.41 -8.72 21.33
CA ASP A 33 0.18 -10.02 21.96
C ASP A 33 -0.28 -11.09 20.95
N LEU A 34 -0.66 -10.69 19.73
CA LEU A 34 -1.07 -11.54 18.62
C LEU A 34 0.06 -11.75 17.59
N LEU A 35 1.06 -10.86 17.58
CA LEU A 35 2.22 -10.96 16.71
C LEU A 35 3.20 -12.02 17.22
N THR A 36 3.84 -12.70 16.29
CA THR A 36 4.99 -13.56 16.53
C THR A 36 6.23 -12.75 16.92
N GLU A 37 7.24 -13.40 17.48
CA GLU A 37 8.52 -12.74 17.82
C GLU A 37 9.20 -12.09 16.59
N GLU A 38 9.07 -12.72 15.42
CA GLU A 38 9.61 -12.20 14.16
C GLU A 38 8.87 -10.94 13.70
N GLU A 39 7.54 -10.92 13.80
CA GLU A 39 6.71 -9.75 13.47
C GLU A 39 6.94 -8.60 14.47
N LEU A 40 7.14 -8.89 15.76
CA LEU A 40 7.50 -7.87 16.77
C LEU A 40 8.88 -7.26 16.52
N LEU A 41 9.84 -8.07 16.08
CA LEU A 41 11.16 -7.58 15.68
C LEU A 41 11.05 -6.70 14.43
N MET A 42 10.25 -7.11 13.45
CA MET A 42 9.95 -6.32 12.26
C MET A 42 9.34 -4.96 12.64
N GLN A 43 8.31 -4.97 13.50
CA GLN A 43 7.68 -3.74 14.01
C GLN A 43 8.73 -2.79 14.61
N SER A 44 9.55 -3.29 15.54
CA SER A 44 10.55 -2.48 16.24
C SER A 44 11.61 -1.90 15.28
N MET A 45 12.08 -2.70 14.33
CA MET A 45 13.06 -2.29 13.32
C MET A 45 12.50 -1.23 12.37
N VAL A 46 11.29 -1.45 11.85
CA VAL A 46 10.63 -0.51 10.93
C VAL A 46 10.27 0.78 11.63
N SER A 47 9.77 0.71 12.87
CA SER A 47 9.45 1.91 13.66
C SER A 47 10.69 2.78 13.86
N LYS A 48 11.84 2.17 14.18
CA LYS A 48 13.12 2.89 14.28
C LYS A 48 13.54 3.49 12.95
N PHE A 49 13.50 2.70 11.87
CA PHE A 49 13.84 3.17 10.52
C PHE A 49 12.96 4.35 10.09
N ALA A 50 11.65 4.28 10.33
CA ALA A 50 10.71 5.34 9.96
C ALA A 50 11.00 6.64 10.72
N ASN A 51 11.34 6.56 12.01
CA ASN A 51 11.70 7.75 12.78
C ASN A 51 13.07 8.34 12.37
N ASP A 52 14.07 7.49 12.11
CA ASP A 52 15.44 7.95 11.85
C ASP A 52 15.63 8.40 10.38
N GLU A 53 15.05 7.69 9.41
CA GLU A 53 15.30 7.89 7.97
C GLU A 53 14.14 8.57 7.23
N ILE A 54 12.88 8.32 7.61
CA ILE A 54 11.70 8.86 6.90
C ILE A 54 11.25 10.19 7.50
N SER A 55 11.07 10.26 8.83
CA SER A 55 10.53 11.42 9.55
C SER A 55 11.21 12.76 9.19
N PRO A 56 12.55 12.84 9.05
CA PRO A 56 13.22 14.08 8.68
C PRO A 56 12.87 14.61 7.28
N LEU A 57 12.35 13.75 6.40
CA LEU A 57 12.13 14.05 4.97
C LEU A 57 10.66 14.38 4.65
N VAL A 58 9.70 13.96 5.48
CA VAL A 58 8.25 14.01 5.21
C VAL A 58 7.79 15.39 4.70
N SER A 59 8.08 16.44 5.47
CA SER A 59 7.64 17.81 5.12
C SER A 59 8.26 18.33 3.83
N LYS A 60 9.48 17.90 3.49
CA LYS A 60 10.16 18.29 2.25
C LYS A 60 9.53 17.56 1.06
N MET A 61 9.42 16.23 1.15
CA MET A 61 8.86 15.39 0.09
C MET A 61 7.40 15.75 -0.23
N ASP A 62 6.57 16.03 0.79
CA ASP A 62 5.18 16.44 0.57
C ASP A 62 5.06 17.77 -0.19
N ARG A 63 5.83 18.79 0.22
CA ARG A 63 5.83 20.10 -0.44
C ARG A 63 6.31 20.00 -1.88
N GLN A 64 7.36 19.21 -2.10
CA GLN A 64 7.99 19.03 -3.40
C GLN A 64 7.19 18.12 -4.33
N GLY A 65 6.40 17.18 -3.78
CA GLY A 65 5.60 16.24 -4.56
C GLY A 65 6.42 15.13 -5.22
N PHE A 66 7.56 14.78 -4.65
CA PHE A 66 8.39 13.66 -5.10
C PHE A 66 9.13 13.01 -3.93
N MET A 67 9.38 11.70 -4.05
CA MET A 67 10.16 10.94 -3.09
C MET A 67 11.66 11.10 -3.35
N GLU A 68 12.45 11.18 -2.28
CA GLU A 68 13.90 11.28 -2.42
C GLU A 68 14.51 9.94 -2.82
N ARG A 69 15.33 9.94 -3.89
CA ARG A 69 15.99 8.72 -4.35
C ARG A 69 16.84 8.03 -3.28
N PRO A 70 17.62 8.74 -2.45
CA PRO A 70 18.36 8.11 -1.35
C PRO A 70 17.46 7.36 -0.36
N LEU A 71 16.24 7.84 -0.10
CA LEU A 71 15.30 7.14 0.78
C LEU A 71 14.84 5.81 0.16
N ILE A 72 14.55 5.80 -1.15
CA ILE A 72 14.22 4.57 -1.88
C ILE A 72 15.36 3.56 -1.76
N ASP A 73 16.61 3.99 -1.98
CA ASP A 73 17.78 3.11 -1.86
C ASP A 73 17.93 2.57 -0.42
N SER A 74 17.59 3.38 0.61
CA SER A 74 17.56 2.94 2.01
C SER A 74 16.46 1.91 2.29
N LEU A 75 15.27 2.03 1.68
CA LEU A 75 14.20 1.04 1.81
C LEU A 75 14.63 -0.34 1.30
N PHE A 76 15.33 -0.39 0.15
CA PHE A 76 15.90 -1.63 -0.37
C PHE A 76 16.95 -2.22 0.58
N LYS A 77 17.89 -1.39 1.07
CA LYS A 77 18.93 -1.84 2.02
C LYS A 77 18.36 -2.34 3.34
N ALA A 78 17.22 -1.79 3.78
CA ALA A 78 16.51 -2.21 4.98
C ALA A 78 15.67 -3.49 4.76
N GLY A 79 15.63 -4.05 3.55
CA GLY A 79 14.85 -5.26 3.24
C GLY A 79 13.34 -5.03 3.13
N LEU A 80 12.89 -3.77 3.02
CA LEU A 80 11.47 -3.42 3.05
C LEU A 80 10.77 -3.52 1.68
N MET A 81 11.54 -3.72 0.61
CA MET A 81 11.02 -3.76 -0.77
C MET A 81 10.83 -5.19 -1.32
N GLY A 82 11.16 -6.22 -0.52
CA GLY A 82 11.11 -7.62 -0.91
C GLY A 82 10.86 -8.56 0.27
N ILE A 83 9.98 -8.17 1.20
CA ILE A 83 9.74 -8.83 2.49
C ILE A 83 9.43 -10.33 2.31
N GLU A 84 8.57 -10.63 1.34
CA GLU A 84 8.12 -12.00 1.05
C GLU A 84 8.89 -12.67 -0.09
N VAL A 85 9.95 -12.03 -0.62
CA VAL A 85 10.78 -12.64 -1.65
C VAL A 85 11.49 -13.86 -1.05
N PRO A 86 11.42 -15.05 -1.68
CA PRO A 86 12.08 -16.26 -1.16
C PRO A 86 13.58 -16.10 -0.93
N VAL A 87 14.14 -16.82 0.05
CA VAL A 87 15.58 -16.75 0.38
C VAL A 87 16.47 -17.10 -0.82
N LYS A 88 16.04 -18.04 -1.66
CA LYS A 88 16.77 -18.41 -2.90
C LYS A 88 16.95 -17.25 -3.90
N PHE A 89 16.16 -16.19 -3.77
CA PHE A 89 16.25 -14.97 -4.57
C PHE A 89 16.82 -13.77 -3.79
N GLY A 90 17.36 -14.02 -2.58
CA GLY A 90 18.01 -13.01 -1.74
C GLY A 90 17.06 -12.19 -0.87
N GLY A 91 15.77 -12.54 -0.81
CA GLY A 91 14.81 -11.92 0.10
C GLY A 91 14.80 -12.57 1.48
N SER A 92 13.92 -12.07 2.36
CA SER A 92 13.79 -12.53 3.74
C SER A 92 12.78 -13.67 3.92
N GLU A 93 11.95 -13.97 2.91
CA GLU A 93 10.90 -15.00 2.96
C GLU A 93 9.98 -14.88 4.20
N LEU A 94 9.79 -13.65 4.67
CA LEU A 94 8.86 -13.36 5.75
C LEU A 94 7.42 -13.54 5.27
N ASN A 95 6.51 -13.67 6.22
CA ASN A 95 5.11 -13.86 5.92
C ASN A 95 4.42 -12.53 5.53
N PHE A 96 3.18 -12.65 5.06
CA PHE A 96 2.35 -11.50 4.67
C PHE A 96 2.07 -10.54 5.84
N VAL A 97 1.94 -11.03 7.07
CA VAL A 97 1.72 -10.21 8.26
C VAL A 97 2.92 -9.29 8.53
N SER A 98 4.15 -9.76 8.31
CA SER A 98 5.34 -8.91 8.36
C SER A 98 5.30 -7.77 7.34
N SER A 99 4.75 -7.99 6.15
CA SER A 99 4.49 -6.91 5.18
C SER A 99 3.48 -5.90 5.73
N VAL A 100 2.37 -6.38 6.30
CA VAL A 100 1.31 -5.54 6.91
C VAL A 100 1.87 -4.68 8.05
N VAL A 101 2.66 -5.27 8.96
CA VAL A 101 3.33 -4.57 10.06
C VAL A 101 4.25 -3.47 9.53
N ALA A 102 5.05 -3.76 8.49
CA ALA A 102 5.95 -2.78 7.91
C ALA A 102 5.18 -1.58 7.31
N ILE A 103 4.10 -1.87 6.58
CA ILE A 103 3.25 -0.86 5.95
C ILE A 103 2.62 0.06 7.01
N GLU A 104 2.12 -0.51 8.12
CA GLU A 104 1.54 0.24 9.24
C GLU A 104 2.57 1.14 9.92
N GLU A 105 3.72 0.60 10.33
CA GLU A 105 4.75 1.36 11.05
C GLU A 105 5.32 2.50 10.21
N ILE A 106 5.50 2.29 8.89
CA ILE A 106 5.89 3.38 7.98
C ILE A 106 4.79 4.43 7.90
N ALA A 107 3.52 4.03 7.83
CA ALA A 107 2.39 4.94 7.69
C ALA A 107 2.16 5.81 8.93
N LYS A 108 2.62 5.39 10.12
CA LYS A 108 2.66 6.23 11.33
C LYS A 108 3.49 7.51 11.11
N VAL A 109 4.42 7.49 10.16
CA VAL A 109 5.30 8.62 9.84
C VAL A 109 4.97 9.24 8.48
N ASP A 110 4.92 8.46 7.39
CA ASP A 110 4.59 8.98 6.05
C ASP A 110 3.80 7.96 5.21
N PRO A 111 2.50 8.20 4.95
CA PRO A 111 1.69 7.29 4.14
C PRO A 111 2.13 7.27 2.67
N SER A 112 2.87 8.27 2.17
CA SER A 112 3.41 8.28 0.80
C SER A 112 4.52 7.25 0.63
N VAL A 113 5.33 7.02 1.67
CA VAL A 113 6.37 5.98 1.68
C VAL A 113 5.73 4.61 1.90
N SER A 114 4.72 4.55 2.78
CA SER A 114 3.95 3.33 3.03
C SER A 114 3.33 2.76 1.75
N ILE A 115 2.71 3.59 0.89
CA ILE A 115 2.09 3.10 -0.35
C ILE A 115 3.11 2.56 -1.36
N LEU A 116 4.35 3.09 -1.37
CA LEU A 116 5.43 2.56 -2.20
C LEU A 116 5.78 1.12 -1.79
N VAL A 117 5.96 0.91 -0.48
CA VAL A 117 6.28 -0.39 0.13
C VAL A 117 5.13 -1.38 -0.01
N ASP A 118 3.90 -0.92 0.20
CA ASP A 118 2.69 -1.72 0.05
C ASP A 118 2.58 -2.28 -1.38
N ILE A 119 2.51 -1.40 -2.39
CA ILE A 119 2.36 -1.83 -3.79
C ILE A 119 3.47 -2.79 -4.20
N GLN A 120 4.72 -2.50 -3.81
CA GLN A 120 5.86 -3.36 -4.12
C GLN A 120 5.66 -4.79 -3.58
N ASN A 121 5.28 -4.93 -2.32
CA ASN A 121 5.19 -6.25 -1.68
C ASN A 121 3.86 -6.95 -1.99
N THR A 122 2.73 -6.28 -1.73
CA THR A 122 1.39 -6.89 -1.76
C THR A 122 0.83 -7.07 -3.16
N LEU A 123 1.33 -6.30 -4.14
CA LEU A 123 0.91 -6.45 -5.54
C LEU A 123 2.02 -7.04 -6.41
N ILE A 124 3.18 -6.39 -6.49
CA ILE A 124 4.20 -6.75 -7.49
C ILE A 124 4.91 -8.06 -7.14
N VAL A 125 5.50 -8.13 -5.94
CA VAL A 125 6.20 -9.33 -5.46
C VAL A 125 5.22 -10.49 -5.33
N SER A 126 4.04 -10.27 -4.72
CA SER A 126 3.01 -11.32 -4.59
C SER A 126 2.58 -11.89 -5.94
N LEU A 127 2.32 -11.06 -6.96
CA LEU A 127 1.98 -11.52 -8.31
C LEU A 127 3.05 -12.41 -8.93
N LEU A 128 4.30 -11.96 -8.91
CA LEU A 128 5.41 -12.69 -9.51
C LEU A 128 5.73 -13.98 -8.75
N LYS A 129 5.67 -13.94 -7.42
CA LYS A 129 5.87 -15.11 -6.55
C LYS A 129 4.82 -16.19 -6.83
N ARG A 130 3.55 -15.80 -7.02
CA ARG A 130 2.42 -16.71 -7.15
C ARG A 130 2.19 -17.22 -8.58
N PHE A 131 2.38 -16.37 -9.58
CA PHE A 131 1.99 -16.66 -10.96
C PHE A 131 3.14 -16.58 -11.97
N GLY A 132 4.33 -16.14 -11.54
CA GLY A 132 5.51 -16.11 -12.38
C GLY A 132 5.99 -17.52 -12.72
N THR A 133 6.40 -17.74 -13.97
CA THR A 133 7.17 -18.94 -14.33
C THR A 133 8.51 -18.97 -13.60
N PRO A 134 9.20 -20.11 -13.48
CA PRO A 134 10.54 -20.17 -12.89
C PRO A 134 11.50 -19.13 -13.47
N ASP A 135 11.56 -19.00 -14.80
CA ASP A 135 12.40 -18.01 -15.48
C ASP A 135 12.02 -16.55 -15.14
N GLN A 136 10.72 -16.26 -15.02
CA GLN A 136 10.25 -14.93 -14.61
C GLN A 136 10.62 -14.64 -13.15
N GLN A 137 10.47 -15.61 -12.26
CA GLN A 137 10.82 -15.47 -10.85
C GLN A 137 12.33 -15.27 -10.68
N GLU A 138 13.16 -16.08 -11.34
CA GLU A 138 14.62 -15.96 -11.34
C GLU A 138 15.09 -14.62 -11.90
N CYS A 139 14.41 -14.10 -12.93
CA CYS A 139 14.74 -12.81 -13.52
C CYS A 139 14.36 -11.63 -12.62
N TRP A 140 13.15 -11.63 -12.06
CA TRP A 140 12.55 -10.43 -11.48
C TRP A 140 12.61 -10.36 -9.96
N LEU A 141 12.41 -11.46 -9.24
CA LEU A 141 12.34 -11.42 -7.77
C LEU A 141 13.63 -10.92 -7.11
N PRO A 142 14.85 -11.31 -7.55
CA PRO A 142 16.07 -10.74 -7.00
C PRO A 142 16.14 -9.23 -7.19
N ARG A 143 15.75 -8.74 -8.37
CA ARG A 143 15.83 -7.31 -8.72
C ARG A 143 14.77 -6.49 -7.99
N LEU A 144 13.58 -7.05 -7.81
CA LEU A 144 12.51 -6.43 -7.00
C LEU A 144 12.87 -6.34 -5.52
N ASN A 145 13.80 -7.18 -5.06
CA ASN A 145 14.34 -7.15 -3.71
C ASN A 145 15.48 -6.14 -3.54
N THR A 146 16.17 -5.72 -4.61
CA THR A 146 17.42 -4.92 -4.50
C THR A 146 17.39 -3.56 -5.18
N GLU A 147 16.69 -3.39 -6.30
CA GLU A 147 16.90 -2.21 -7.16
C GLU A 147 15.71 -1.77 -8.03
N ILE A 148 14.74 -2.65 -8.29
CA ILE A 148 13.61 -2.37 -9.18
C ILE A 148 12.34 -2.15 -8.38
N ILE A 149 11.72 -1.00 -8.62
CA ILE A 149 10.35 -0.72 -8.21
C ILE A 149 9.40 -1.20 -9.31
N GLY A 150 8.29 -1.82 -8.91
CA GLY A 150 7.21 -2.20 -9.79
C GLY A 150 6.00 -1.25 -9.74
N SER A 151 5.24 -1.23 -10.82
CA SER A 151 3.95 -0.56 -10.93
C SER A 151 2.85 -1.51 -11.41
N PHE A 152 1.71 -1.48 -10.72
CA PHE A 152 0.54 -2.28 -11.05
C PHE A 152 -0.43 -1.46 -11.92
N CYS A 153 -0.67 -1.90 -13.15
CA CYS A 153 -1.33 -1.10 -14.17
C CYS A 153 -2.67 -1.70 -14.59
N LEU A 154 -3.72 -1.34 -13.87
CA LEU A 154 -5.09 -1.81 -14.10
C LEU A 154 -5.99 -0.71 -14.66
N SER A 155 -6.19 0.33 -13.85
CA SER A 155 -7.20 1.36 -14.04
C SER A 155 -6.97 2.21 -15.28
N GLU A 156 -8.05 2.70 -15.86
CA GLU A 156 -8.06 3.60 -17.01
C GLU A 156 -9.02 4.76 -16.76
N ALA A 157 -8.93 5.81 -17.57
CA ALA A 157 -9.82 6.98 -17.44
C ALA A 157 -11.31 6.59 -17.50
N SER A 158 -11.67 5.61 -18.33
CA SER A 158 -13.03 5.07 -18.46
C SER A 158 -13.31 3.83 -17.60
N ALA A 159 -12.31 3.28 -16.90
CA ALA A 159 -12.41 2.02 -16.17
C ALA A 159 -11.71 2.12 -14.80
N GLY A 160 -12.41 2.71 -13.83
CA GLY A 160 -12.01 2.79 -12.42
C GLY A 160 -12.64 1.68 -11.59
N SER A 161 -13.82 1.94 -11.00
CA SER A 161 -14.56 0.92 -10.24
C SER A 161 -15.00 -0.26 -11.10
N ASP A 162 -15.39 -0.01 -12.35
CA ASP A 162 -15.61 -1.05 -13.36
C ASP A 162 -14.28 -1.35 -14.08
N ALA A 163 -13.32 -1.90 -13.34
CA ALA A 163 -11.94 -2.07 -13.79
C ALA A 163 -11.81 -3.01 -15.02
N PHE A 164 -12.79 -3.87 -15.27
CA PHE A 164 -12.76 -4.83 -16.38
C PHE A 164 -13.41 -4.33 -17.66
N ALA A 165 -13.99 -3.12 -17.65
CA ALA A 165 -14.39 -2.39 -18.84
C ALA A 165 -13.20 -1.71 -19.57
N MET A 166 -11.98 -2.12 -19.24
CA MET A 166 -10.74 -1.59 -19.83
C MET A 166 -10.73 -1.66 -21.35
N GLN A 167 -10.13 -0.65 -21.97
CA GLN A 167 -9.99 -0.48 -23.41
C GLN A 167 -8.56 -0.77 -23.89
N THR A 168 -7.57 -0.86 -23.01
CA THR A 168 -6.22 -1.30 -23.40
C THR A 168 -6.28 -2.72 -23.96
N VAL A 169 -5.76 -2.90 -25.17
CA VAL A 169 -5.76 -4.19 -25.89
C VAL A 169 -4.36 -4.74 -26.02
N ALA A 170 -4.26 -6.06 -26.12
CA ALA A 170 -3.03 -6.77 -26.47
C ALA A 170 -3.28 -7.61 -27.72
N LYS A 171 -3.02 -7.03 -28.91
CA LYS A 171 -3.24 -7.72 -30.18
C LYS A 171 -2.12 -8.73 -30.43
N ARG A 172 -2.47 -9.96 -30.76
CA ARG A 172 -1.48 -10.98 -31.15
C ARG A 172 -0.86 -10.64 -32.50
N ASP A 173 0.46 -10.70 -32.58
CA ASP A 173 1.22 -10.54 -33.82
C ASP A 173 2.33 -11.60 -33.89
N GLY A 174 2.07 -12.67 -34.64
CA GLY A 174 2.92 -13.87 -34.64
C GLY A 174 2.97 -14.53 -33.26
N THR A 175 4.16 -14.60 -32.68
CA THR A 175 4.39 -15.07 -31.30
C THR A 175 4.18 -13.99 -30.25
N ASP A 176 4.21 -12.72 -30.66
CA ASP A 176 4.26 -11.59 -29.76
C ASP A 176 2.87 -10.99 -29.54
N PHE A 177 2.81 -10.03 -28.63
CA PHE A 177 1.66 -9.16 -28.41
C PHE A 177 2.06 -7.71 -28.64
N ILE A 178 1.15 -6.93 -29.20
CA ILE A 178 1.25 -5.48 -29.36
C ILE A 178 0.21 -4.86 -28.42
N LEU A 179 0.68 -4.15 -27.40
CA LEU A 179 -0.14 -3.51 -26.40
C LEU A 179 -0.38 -2.05 -26.80
N SER A 180 -1.65 -1.66 -26.88
CA SER A 180 -2.05 -0.30 -27.26
C SER A 180 -3.15 0.19 -26.33
N GLY A 181 -2.99 1.40 -25.79
CA GLY A 181 -3.94 2.00 -24.85
C GLY A 181 -3.29 2.95 -23.86
N SER A 182 -4.01 3.23 -22.77
CA SER A 182 -3.50 4.08 -21.70
C SER A 182 -4.06 3.66 -20.35
N LYS A 183 -3.20 3.68 -19.34
CA LYS A 183 -3.51 3.42 -17.94
C LYS A 183 -3.47 4.70 -17.14
N MET A 184 -4.32 4.80 -16.13
CA MET A 184 -4.53 6.01 -15.33
C MET A 184 -4.34 5.70 -13.86
N TRP A 185 -3.84 6.68 -13.10
CA TRP A 185 -3.62 6.57 -11.65
C TRP A 185 -2.54 5.56 -11.25
N ILE A 186 -1.48 5.43 -12.07
CA ILE A 186 -0.45 4.42 -11.82
C ILE A 186 0.55 4.93 -10.80
N SER A 187 0.41 4.43 -9.58
CA SER A 187 1.35 4.67 -8.48
C SER A 187 2.72 4.07 -8.75
N ASN A 188 3.78 4.69 -8.23
CA ASN A 188 5.20 4.32 -8.38
C ASN A 188 5.75 4.49 -9.82
N SER A 189 4.94 4.98 -10.76
CA SER A 189 5.27 4.97 -12.18
C SER A 189 6.50 5.80 -12.56
N LYS A 190 6.81 6.89 -11.85
CA LYS A 190 8.03 7.67 -12.13
C LYS A 190 9.29 6.87 -11.81
N GLU A 191 9.26 6.07 -10.75
CA GLU A 191 10.40 5.30 -10.24
C GLU A 191 10.46 3.88 -10.79
N ALA A 192 9.34 3.35 -11.31
CA ALA A 192 9.23 1.95 -11.66
C ALA A 192 10.13 1.54 -12.84
N GLY A 193 10.87 0.45 -12.64
CA GLY A 193 11.62 -0.25 -13.69
C GLY A 193 10.81 -1.37 -14.35
N LEU A 194 9.69 -1.76 -13.74
CA LEU A 194 8.83 -2.85 -14.17
C LEU A 194 7.35 -2.47 -14.07
N PHE A 195 6.58 -2.77 -15.10
CA PHE A 195 5.14 -2.53 -15.14
C PHE A 195 4.41 -3.87 -15.33
N LEU A 196 3.51 -4.22 -14.40
CA LEU A 196 2.57 -5.32 -14.56
C LEU A 196 1.29 -4.77 -15.15
N ILE A 197 1.10 -4.96 -16.46
CA ILE A 197 0.06 -4.33 -17.26
C ILE A 197 -1.04 -5.32 -17.57
N MET A 198 -2.28 -4.98 -17.18
CA MET A 198 -3.45 -5.72 -17.60
C MET A 198 -3.98 -5.14 -18.91
N ALA A 199 -4.04 -5.97 -19.95
CA ALA A 199 -4.57 -5.61 -21.26
C ALA A 199 -5.46 -6.74 -21.80
N ASN A 200 -6.47 -6.39 -22.59
CA ASN A 200 -7.39 -7.37 -23.14
C ASN A 200 -6.81 -8.03 -24.40
N ALA A 201 -6.36 -9.27 -24.27
CA ALA A 201 -5.82 -10.06 -25.37
C ALA A 201 -6.91 -10.75 -26.23
N ASN A 202 -8.16 -10.74 -25.77
CA ASN A 202 -9.31 -11.23 -26.52
C ASN A 202 -10.58 -10.42 -26.17
N PRO A 203 -10.78 -9.24 -26.78
CA PRO A 203 -11.93 -8.39 -26.49
C PRO A 203 -13.28 -9.08 -26.65
N SER A 204 -13.39 -10.05 -27.56
CA SER A 204 -14.63 -10.82 -27.79
C SER A 204 -15.03 -11.69 -26.59
N ALA A 205 -14.09 -12.05 -25.73
CA ALA A 205 -14.32 -12.78 -24.48
C ALA A 205 -14.63 -11.87 -23.28
N GLY A 206 -14.73 -10.55 -23.49
CA GLY A 206 -14.93 -9.57 -22.43
C GLY A 206 -13.80 -9.62 -21.39
N TYR A 207 -14.16 -9.61 -20.10
CA TYR A 207 -13.18 -9.65 -19.01
C TYR A 207 -12.31 -10.92 -19.00
N LYS A 208 -12.79 -12.03 -19.58
CA LYS A 208 -12.03 -13.29 -19.71
C LYS A 208 -10.94 -13.24 -20.78
N GLY A 209 -10.83 -12.13 -21.51
CA GLY A 209 -9.69 -11.86 -22.39
C GLY A 209 -8.56 -11.09 -21.71
N ILE A 210 -8.80 -10.53 -20.51
CA ILE A 210 -7.81 -9.74 -19.78
C ILE A 210 -6.64 -10.62 -19.38
N THR A 211 -5.44 -10.19 -19.73
CA THR A 211 -4.17 -10.88 -19.50
C THR A 211 -3.20 -9.91 -18.83
N THR A 212 -2.37 -10.43 -17.93
CA THR A 212 -1.31 -9.65 -17.27
C THR A 212 0.01 -9.81 -18.02
N PHE A 213 0.69 -8.70 -18.28
CA PHE A 213 1.96 -8.65 -19.00
C PHE A 213 3.04 -8.00 -18.15
N ILE A 214 4.23 -8.57 -18.14
CA ILE A 214 5.43 -8.01 -17.54
C ILE A 214 6.13 -7.14 -18.58
N VAL A 215 6.18 -5.83 -18.33
CA VAL A 215 6.72 -4.86 -19.29
C VAL A 215 7.82 -4.02 -18.63
N PRO A 216 9.09 -4.20 -19.01
CA PRO A 216 10.18 -3.34 -18.55
C PRO A 216 9.94 -1.87 -18.95
N ARG A 217 10.39 -0.93 -18.12
CA ARG A 217 10.22 0.52 -18.34
C ARG A 217 10.68 0.97 -19.73
N ASP A 218 11.84 0.49 -20.17
CA ASP A 218 12.48 0.97 -21.40
C ASP A 218 11.97 0.26 -22.67
N THR A 219 10.85 -0.48 -22.57
CA THR A 219 10.23 -1.12 -23.73
C THR A 219 9.72 -0.04 -24.71
N PRO A 220 10.14 -0.04 -25.99
CA PRO A 220 9.69 0.94 -26.97
C PRO A 220 8.16 1.04 -27.03
N GLY A 221 7.65 2.27 -27.09
CA GLY A 221 6.21 2.58 -27.07
C GLY A 221 5.61 2.79 -25.67
N LEU A 222 6.31 2.38 -24.60
CA LEU A 222 5.87 2.67 -23.23
C LEU A 222 6.36 4.06 -22.85
N SER A 223 5.45 4.93 -22.41
CA SER A 223 5.80 6.24 -21.89
C SER A 223 5.00 6.58 -20.65
N ILE A 224 5.59 7.40 -19.78
CA ILE A 224 5.00 7.80 -18.51
C ILE A 224 4.71 9.29 -18.57
N GLY A 225 3.45 9.64 -18.33
CA GLY A 225 2.98 11.02 -18.34
C GLY A 225 3.52 11.85 -17.18
N GLU A 226 3.00 13.05 -17.05
CA GLU A 226 3.30 13.93 -15.92
C GLU A 226 2.77 13.36 -14.60
N ASN A 227 3.41 13.76 -13.49
CA ASN A 227 2.95 13.39 -12.16
C ASN A 227 1.70 14.19 -11.79
N GLU A 228 0.68 13.50 -11.26
CA GLU A 228 -0.59 14.10 -10.88
C GLU A 228 -0.46 15.03 -9.68
N LYS A 229 -1.16 16.17 -9.74
CA LYS A 229 -1.23 17.13 -8.63
C LYS A 229 -2.31 16.70 -7.63
N LYS A 230 -1.90 15.93 -6.62
CA LYS A 230 -2.79 15.33 -5.63
C LYS A 230 -2.95 16.20 -4.36
N LEU A 231 -4.07 15.99 -3.66
CA LEU A 231 -4.37 16.57 -2.34
C LEU A 231 -3.38 16.11 -1.26
N GLY A 232 -3.13 14.79 -1.21
CA GLY A 232 -2.22 14.11 -0.30
C GLY A 232 -1.49 12.98 -1.03
N LEU A 233 -0.72 12.16 -0.30
CA LEU A 233 0.19 11.16 -0.90
C LEU A 233 1.08 11.79 -1.99
N ARG A 234 1.50 13.04 -1.76
CA ARG A 234 2.07 13.88 -2.81
C ARG A 234 3.45 13.39 -3.23
N ALA A 235 4.21 12.79 -2.31
CA ALA A 235 5.53 12.24 -2.61
C ALA A 235 5.47 10.93 -3.40
N SER A 236 4.37 10.17 -3.32
CA SER A 236 4.16 8.99 -4.16
C SER A 236 3.85 9.44 -5.58
N SER A 237 4.62 8.99 -6.56
CA SER A 237 4.35 9.32 -7.96
C SER A 237 3.07 8.64 -8.42
N THR A 238 2.25 9.35 -9.18
CA THR A 238 1.01 8.83 -9.77
C THR A 238 0.87 9.44 -11.15
N CYS A 239 0.99 8.64 -12.20
CA CYS A 239 1.00 9.14 -13.57
C CYS A 239 0.05 8.33 -14.45
N GLN A 240 -0.23 8.88 -15.63
CA GLN A 240 -0.69 8.09 -16.76
C GLN A 240 0.47 7.24 -17.31
N VAL A 241 0.17 6.02 -17.75
CA VAL A 241 1.12 5.17 -18.51
C VAL A 241 0.50 4.93 -19.89
N ASN A 242 1.20 5.35 -20.93
CA ASN A 242 0.74 5.25 -22.31
C ASN A 242 1.47 4.11 -23.01
N LEU A 243 0.71 3.37 -23.84
CA LEU A 243 1.17 2.22 -24.59
C LEU A 243 0.88 2.50 -26.07
N ASP A 244 1.93 2.87 -26.79
CA ASP A 244 1.88 3.11 -28.24
C ASP A 244 2.52 1.92 -28.96
N ASP A 245 1.70 0.95 -29.32
CA ASP A 245 2.09 -0.31 -29.98
C ASP A 245 3.30 -1.00 -29.33
N VAL A 246 3.26 -1.12 -28.00
CA VAL A 246 4.29 -1.75 -27.19
C VAL A 246 4.37 -3.24 -27.50
N ARG A 247 5.44 -3.65 -28.18
CA ARG A 247 5.67 -5.05 -28.53
C ARG A 247 6.29 -5.82 -27.37
N VAL A 248 5.67 -6.92 -26.98
CA VAL A 248 6.16 -7.84 -25.95
C VAL A 248 6.12 -9.29 -26.41
N PRO A 249 7.11 -10.12 -26.06
CA PRO A 249 7.10 -11.53 -26.43
C PRO A 249 6.02 -12.30 -25.67
N LYS A 250 5.65 -13.50 -26.15
CA LYS A 250 4.75 -14.41 -25.40
C LYS A 250 5.21 -14.67 -23.97
N THR A 251 6.53 -14.68 -23.74
CA THR A 251 7.14 -14.91 -22.42
C THR A 251 6.91 -13.76 -21.43
N ALA A 252 6.41 -12.61 -21.90
CA ALA A 252 5.99 -11.51 -21.03
C ALA A 252 4.63 -11.76 -20.36
N VAL A 253 3.85 -12.75 -20.82
CA VAL A 253 2.58 -13.10 -20.17
C VAL A 253 2.87 -13.67 -18.77
N LEU A 254 2.30 -13.03 -17.75
CA LEU A 254 2.34 -13.52 -16.36
C LEU A 254 1.16 -14.45 -16.12
N GLY A 255 1.44 -15.69 -15.70
CA GLY A 255 0.43 -16.72 -15.56
C GLY A 255 -0.17 -17.14 -16.90
N GLU A 256 -1.49 -17.31 -16.95
CA GLU A 256 -2.21 -17.79 -18.12
C GLU A 256 -2.94 -16.68 -18.88
N LEU A 257 -3.03 -16.84 -20.21
CA LEU A 257 -3.82 -15.97 -21.07
C LEU A 257 -5.29 -15.93 -20.61
N GLY A 258 -5.85 -14.74 -20.49
CA GLY A 258 -7.26 -14.54 -20.11
C GLY A 258 -7.55 -14.63 -18.60
N LEU A 259 -6.55 -14.92 -17.76
CA LEU A 259 -6.71 -14.99 -16.30
C LEU A 259 -6.26 -13.72 -15.57
N GLY A 260 -5.87 -12.67 -16.28
CA GLY A 260 -5.40 -11.41 -15.68
C GLY A 260 -6.44 -10.74 -14.77
N TYR A 261 -7.74 -10.85 -15.10
CA TYR A 261 -8.81 -10.33 -14.24
C TYR A 261 -8.85 -11.03 -12.87
N ARG A 262 -8.59 -12.34 -12.86
CA ARG A 262 -8.59 -13.16 -11.65
C ARG A 262 -7.39 -12.79 -10.78
N TYR A 263 -6.21 -12.71 -11.38
CA TYR A 263 -4.99 -12.28 -10.69
C TYR A 263 -5.16 -10.89 -10.09
N ALA A 264 -5.75 -9.95 -10.83
CA ALA A 264 -6.02 -8.60 -10.34
C ALA A 264 -6.94 -8.61 -9.09
N ILE A 265 -8.02 -9.40 -9.06
CA ILE A 265 -8.90 -9.48 -7.88
C ILE A 265 -8.17 -10.08 -6.70
N GLU A 266 -7.44 -11.18 -6.91
CA GLU A 266 -6.72 -11.85 -5.84
C GLU A 266 -5.71 -10.91 -5.18
N MET A 267 -5.00 -10.10 -5.97
CA MET A 267 -4.04 -9.13 -5.45
C MET A 267 -4.71 -7.91 -4.82
N LEU A 268 -5.82 -7.43 -5.37
CA LEU A 268 -6.56 -6.34 -4.74
C LEU A 268 -7.19 -6.76 -3.41
N ASN A 269 -7.45 -8.05 -3.17
CA ASN A 269 -7.88 -8.53 -1.87
C ASN A 269 -6.74 -8.45 -0.85
N GLU A 270 -5.52 -8.85 -1.20
CA GLU A 270 -4.32 -8.71 -0.34
C GLU A 270 -3.95 -7.23 -0.13
N GLY A 271 -3.89 -6.45 -1.21
CA GLY A 271 -3.59 -5.02 -1.15
C GLY A 271 -4.60 -4.21 -0.36
N ARG A 272 -5.86 -4.66 -0.22
CA ARG A 272 -6.83 -4.02 0.70
C ARG A 272 -6.39 -4.11 2.15
N THR A 273 -5.77 -5.21 2.56
CA THR A 273 -5.20 -5.35 3.91
C THR A 273 -4.01 -4.40 4.09
N GLY A 274 -3.14 -4.28 3.08
CA GLY A 274 -2.05 -3.28 3.07
C GLY A 274 -2.57 -1.84 3.22
N ILE A 275 -3.58 -1.46 2.45
CA ILE A 275 -4.21 -0.13 2.58
C ILE A 275 -4.88 0.05 3.95
N ALA A 276 -5.52 -0.98 4.50
CA ALA A 276 -6.09 -0.91 5.85
C ALA A 276 -5.02 -0.63 6.91
N ALA A 277 -3.88 -1.32 6.83
CA ALA A 277 -2.71 -1.09 7.68
C ALA A 277 -2.14 0.32 7.52
N GLN A 278 -2.05 0.82 6.28
CA GLN A 278 -1.63 2.21 6.05
C GLN A 278 -2.59 3.21 6.71
N MET A 279 -3.90 3.02 6.56
CA MET A 279 -4.88 3.93 7.16
C MET A 279 -4.82 3.90 8.68
N LEU A 280 -4.60 2.72 9.26
CA LEU A 280 -4.41 2.54 10.69
C LEU A 280 -3.15 3.25 11.18
N GLY A 281 -2.01 3.00 10.55
CA GLY A 281 -0.74 3.63 10.91
C GLY A 281 -0.83 5.16 10.84
N LEU A 282 -1.38 5.71 9.75
CA LEU A 282 -1.62 7.14 9.62
C LEU A 282 -2.49 7.70 10.76
N ALA A 283 -3.57 6.99 11.10
CA ALA A 283 -4.47 7.38 12.17
C ALA A 283 -3.76 7.38 13.54
N GLU A 284 -2.98 6.35 13.83
CA GLU A 284 -2.21 6.22 15.07
C GLU A 284 -1.10 7.26 15.19
N GLY A 285 -0.35 7.51 14.12
CA GLY A 285 0.68 8.57 14.08
C GLY A 285 0.08 9.94 14.36
N CYS A 286 -1.02 10.28 13.68
CA CYS A 286 -1.75 11.53 13.92
C CYS A 286 -2.26 11.64 15.37
N PHE A 287 -2.84 10.55 15.88
CA PHE A 287 -3.33 10.48 17.26
C PHE A 287 -2.21 10.70 18.28
N THR A 288 -1.07 10.04 18.10
CA THR A 288 0.08 10.15 18.98
C THR A 288 0.60 11.59 19.04
N HIS A 289 0.71 12.27 17.90
CA HIS A 289 1.08 13.67 17.85
C HIS A 289 0.04 14.58 18.52
N ALA A 290 -1.26 14.33 18.30
CA ALA A 290 -2.32 15.10 18.93
C ALA A 290 -2.29 14.96 20.46
N VAL A 291 -2.15 13.73 20.98
CA VAL A 291 -2.04 13.43 22.42
C VAL A 291 -0.83 14.13 23.04
N HIS A 292 0.33 14.09 22.37
CA HIS A 292 1.52 14.79 22.82
C HIS A 292 1.25 16.30 22.97
N TYR A 293 0.70 16.93 21.93
CA TYR A 293 0.40 18.36 21.92
C TYR A 293 -0.57 18.77 23.04
N VAL A 294 -1.68 18.05 23.23
CA VAL A 294 -2.70 18.45 24.22
C VAL A 294 -2.26 18.24 25.66
N ARG A 295 -1.29 17.34 25.91
CA ARG A 295 -0.69 17.13 27.24
C ARG A 295 0.28 18.25 27.63
N GLU A 296 0.89 18.91 26.66
CA GLU A 296 1.84 20.00 26.90
C GLU A 296 1.19 21.38 26.83
N ARG A 297 0.31 21.59 25.84
CA ARG A 297 -0.34 22.89 25.58
C ARG A 297 -1.23 23.28 26.75
N LYS A 298 -1.11 24.54 27.21
CA LYS A 298 -1.99 25.13 28.23
C LYS A 298 -2.93 26.20 27.66
N GLN A 299 -4.18 26.18 28.09
CA GLN A 299 -5.18 27.24 27.89
C GLN A 299 -6.11 27.34 29.09
N PHE A 300 -6.62 28.54 29.34
CA PHE A 300 -7.50 28.83 30.48
C PHE A 300 -6.95 28.35 31.84
N GLY A 301 -5.62 28.42 32.01
CA GLY A 301 -4.93 28.04 33.25
C GLY A 301 -4.60 26.55 33.43
N SER A 302 -5.09 25.66 32.55
CA SER A 302 -4.88 24.20 32.64
C SER A 302 -4.29 23.62 31.37
N ARG A 303 -3.85 22.34 31.38
CA ARG A 303 -3.47 21.65 30.14
C ARG A 303 -4.72 21.46 29.30
N VAL A 304 -4.58 21.50 27.97
CA VAL A 304 -5.69 21.24 27.07
C VAL A 304 -6.29 19.88 27.38
N TRP A 305 -5.46 18.86 27.62
CA TRP A 305 -5.86 17.50 28.02
C TRP A 305 -6.90 17.45 29.16
N ASP A 306 -6.84 18.35 30.14
CA ASP A 306 -7.66 18.29 31.36
C ASP A 306 -9.13 18.69 31.14
N PHE A 307 -9.48 19.23 29.96
CA PHE A 307 -10.86 19.55 29.61
C PHE A 307 -11.68 18.31 29.19
N GLN A 308 -12.94 18.21 29.64
CA GLN A 308 -13.84 17.09 29.35
C GLN A 308 -14.08 16.83 27.85
N VAL A 309 -13.95 17.87 27.01
CA VAL A 309 -14.14 17.79 25.55
C VAL A 309 -13.13 16.87 24.85
N ASN A 310 -11.98 16.58 25.47
CA ASN A 310 -10.98 15.66 24.90
C ASN A 310 -11.35 14.17 25.03
N THR A 311 -12.52 13.85 25.57
CA THR A 311 -13.08 12.48 25.52
C THR A 311 -13.24 11.96 24.09
N SER A 312 -13.29 12.85 23.08
CA SER A 312 -13.24 12.48 21.66
C SER A 312 -11.95 11.77 21.23
N LEU A 313 -10.80 12.08 21.86
CA LEU A 313 -9.54 11.36 21.64
C LEU A 313 -9.63 9.92 22.16
N ILE A 314 -10.33 9.70 23.27
CA ILE A 314 -10.58 8.35 23.80
C ILE A 314 -11.45 7.55 22.82
N SER A 315 -12.49 8.17 22.25
CA SER A 315 -13.30 7.52 21.21
C SER A 315 -12.48 7.17 19.98
N PHE A 316 -11.59 8.06 19.53
CA PHE A 316 -10.69 7.80 18.40
C PHE A 316 -9.80 6.57 18.65
N HIS A 317 -9.18 6.49 19.83
CA HIS A 317 -8.33 5.36 20.21
C HIS A 317 -9.08 4.01 20.27
N VAL A 318 -10.33 4.02 20.72
CA VAL A 318 -11.18 2.81 20.68
C VAL A 318 -11.46 2.38 19.23
N TYR A 319 -11.71 3.33 18.33
CA TYR A 319 -11.91 3.00 16.92
C TYR A 319 -10.65 2.46 16.27
N THR A 320 -9.48 3.05 16.52
CA THR A 320 -8.21 2.55 15.96
C THR A 320 -7.95 1.12 16.39
N HIS A 321 -8.10 0.78 17.68
CA HIS A 321 -7.93 -0.60 18.14
C HIS A 321 -8.94 -1.60 17.53
N LEU A 322 -10.18 -1.15 17.28
CA LEU A 322 -11.17 -2.00 16.62
C LEU A 322 -10.80 -2.27 15.15
N PHE A 323 -10.30 -1.26 14.43
CA PHE A 323 -9.84 -1.42 13.04
C PHE A 323 -8.53 -2.21 12.96
N ASP A 324 -7.66 -2.06 13.94
CA ASP A 324 -6.44 -2.84 14.12
C ASP A 324 -6.79 -4.33 14.21
N SER A 325 -7.73 -4.70 15.09
CA SER A 325 -8.23 -6.07 15.18
C SER A 325 -8.81 -6.59 13.86
N LEU A 326 -9.51 -5.76 13.08
CA LEU A 326 -10.08 -6.17 11.78
C LEU A 326 -9.03 -6.31 10.66
N THR A 327 -7.85 -5.70 10.81
CA THR A 327 -6.79 -5.73 9.79
C THR A 327 -5.93 -6.98 9.94
N TYR A 328 -5.72 -7.44 11.17
CA TYR A 328 -4.87 -8.59 11.50
C TYR A 328 -5.63 -9.92 11.68
N LEU A 329 -6.98 -9.92 11.63
CA LEU A 329 -7.83 -11.13 11.65
C LEU A 329 -8.21 -11.57 10.22
#